data_AF-A0A8S8Z799-F1
#
_entry.id   AF-A0A8S8Z799-F1
#
_cell.length_a   1.000
_cell.length_b   1.000
_cell.length_c   1.000
_cell.angle_alpha   90.00
_cell.angle_beta   90.00
_cell.angle_gamma   90.00
#
_symmetry.space_group_name_H-M   'P 1'
#
loop_
_entity.id
_entity.type
_entity.pdbx_description
1 polymer ?
#
loop_
_entity_poly.entity_id
_entity_poly.type
_entity_poly.pdbx_seq_one_letter_code
_entity_poly.pdbx_strand_id
1 'polypeptide(L)'
;MEATLTILGIAQDGGVPHAGCSCARCMSAHADPSLRRHPVACGVHGGDGSLHLIEASRSLPDQMRLWAEALGAEGVARPDSVSLTHIHLGHIDGLGQFGKEVMGCSEMPLFASESVLDELSGRSVMGPFSAATVQAMERFSPSEGCGFEMEFVPVPHRDEHADTHAVVIRGPNRSVLFLPDHDDWDQTLHRHGAVSIRQWLTDLEVDIALLDGSFWDASELPGGTCPRYLTLP
;
A
#
# COMPACT_ATOMS: atom_id res chain seq x y z
N MET A 1 -18.42 -0.98 15.49
CA MET A 1 -17.20 -0.26 15.91
C MET A 1 -16.86 0.78 14.87
N GLU A 2 -15.98 1.74 15.15
CA GLU A 2 -15.50 2.67 14.11
C GLU A 2 -14.37 2.01 13.31
N ALA A 3 -14.28 2.32 12.01
CA ALA A 3 -13.21 1.79 11.17
C ALA A 3 -11.84 2.29 11.65
N THR A 4 -10.84 1.41 11.66
CA THR A 4 -9.49 1.73 12.15
C THR A 4 -8.45 1.44 11.07
N LEU A 5 -7.57 2.40 10.81
CA LEU A 5 -6.41 2.24 9.93
C LEU A 5 -5.16 1.90 10.75
N THR A 6 -4.45 0.84 10.37
CA THR A 6 -3.15 0.44 10.93
C THR A 6 -2.08 0.53 9.85
N ILE A 7 -0.97 1.22 10.13
CA ILE A 7 0.20 1.22 9.24
C ILE A 7 1.00 -0.07 9.49
N LEU A 8 1.15 -0.89 8.46
CA LEU A 8 1.79 -2.21 8.53
C LEU A 8 3.23 -2.20 8.01
N GLY A 9 3.59 -1.17 7.25
CA GLY A 9 4.95 -0.94 6.77
C GLY A 9 5.12 0.49 6.28
N ILE A 10 6.36 0.96 6.27
CA ILE A 10 6.71 2.35 5.94
C ILE A 10 7.99 2.47 5.09
N ALA A 11 8.60 1.35 4.73
CA ALA A 11 9.76 1.35 3.86
C ALA A 11 9.34 1.23 2.39
N GLN A 12 10.24 1.63 1.50
CA GLN A 12 10.15 1.36 0.06
C GLN A 12 10.14 -0.16 -0.21
N ASP A 13 9.90 -0.56 -1.46
CA ASP A 13 9.77 -1.95 -1.94
C ASP A 13 10.66 -3.00 -1.26
N GLY A 14 11.94 -2.68 -1.10
CA GLY A 14 12.90 -3.63 -0.58
C GLY A 14 12.79 -3.88 0.92
N GLY A 15 12.12 -3.00 1.66
CA GLY A 15 12.16 -2.94 3.11
C GLY A 15 13.52 -2.44 3.64
N VAL A 16 13.70 -2.51 4.96
CA VAL A 16 14.99 -2.34 5.62
C VAL A 16 15.22 -3.54 6.55
N PRO A 17 16.26 -4.35 6.34
CA PRO A 17 17.20 -4.30 5.21
C PRO A 17 16.55 -4.79 3.91
N HIS A 18 17.02 -4.29 2.76
CA HIS A 18 16.65 -4.84 1.45
C HIS A 18 17.73 -5.74 0.83
N ALA A 19 17.30 -6.62 -0.06
CA ALA A 19 18.16 -7.63 -0.67
C ALA A 19 19.33 -6.99 -1.45
N GLY A 20 20.56 -7.44 -1.15
CA GLY A 20 21.75 -7.02 -1.88
C GLY A 20 22.40 -5.71 -1.42
N CYS A 21 21.94 -5.08 -0.33
CA CYS A 21 22.57 -3.86 0.17
C CYS A 21 23.33 -4.03 1.49
N SER A 22 24.46 -3.34 1.56
CA SER A 22 25.38 -3.31 2.69
C SER A 22 25.56 -1.89 3.26
N CYS A 23 24.64 -0.96 2.97
CA CYS A 23 24.69 0.37 3.57
C CYS A 23 24.54 0.29 5.10
N ALA A 24 25.01 1.33 5.80
CA ALA A 24 25.05 1.33 7.27
C ALA A 24 23.69 0.98 7.91
N ARG A 25 22.58 1.43 7.30
CA ARG A 25 21.22 1.17 7.80
C ARG A 25 20.79 -0.27 7.66
N CYS A 26 21.01 -0.88 6.50
CA CYS A 26 20.75 -2.31 6.31
C CYS A 26 21.62 -3.15 7.24
N MET A 27 22.90 -2.81 7.38
CA MET A 27 23.81 -3.51 8.30
C MET A 27 23.36 -3.37 9.76
N SER A 28 22.90 -2.18 10.18
CA SER A 28 22.32 -1.98 11.51
C SER A 28 21.03 -2.80 11.71
N ALA A 29 20.14 -2.87 10.72
CA ALA A 29 18.91 -3.67 10.81
C ALA A 29 19.14 -5.20 10.72
N HIS A 30 20.28 -5.62 10.17
CA HIS A 30 20.77 -6.99 10.31
C HIS A 30 21.27 -7.28 11.73
N ALA A 31 21.95 -6.33 12.37
CA ALA A 31 22.48 -6.46 13.72
C ALA A 31 21.40 -6.32 14.81
N ASP A 32 20.40 -5.48 14.58
CA ASP A 32 19.30 -5.18 15.49
C ASP A 32 17.93 -5.28 14.77
N PRO A 33 17.16 -6.36 15.01
CA PRO A 33 15.84 -6.55 14.39
C PRO A 33 14.83 -5.43 14.65
N SER A 34 14.97 -4.63 15.72
CA SER A 34 14.07 -3.50 16.01
C SER A 34 14.18 -2.36 15.00
N LEU A 35 15.30 -2.33 14.26
CA LEU A 35 15.54 -1.37 13.18
C LEU A 35 14.98 -1.83 11.84
N ARG A 36 14.38 -3.02 11.77
CA ARG A 36 13.75 -3.51 10.54
C ARG A 36 12.51 -2.68 10.22
N ARG A 37 12.26 -2.48 8.93
CA ARG A 37 11.07 -1.82 8.41
C ARG A 37 10.53 -2.64 7.25
N HIS A 38 9.24 -2.94 7.30
CA HIS A 38 8.56 -3.68 6.23
C HIS A 38 8.22 -2.73 5.07
N PRO A 39 8.16 -3.26 3.83
CA PRO A 39 7.62 -2.51 2.70
C PRO A 39 6.23 -1.97 3.01
N VAL A 40 5.89 -0.85 2.40
CA VAL A 40 4.67 -0.11 2.67
C VAL A 40 3.42 -0.98 2.55
N ALA A 41 2.55 -0.90 3.55
CA ALA A 41 1.23 -1.52 3.54
C ALA A 41 0.37 -0.91 4.65
N CYS A 42 -0.94 -0.96 4.48
CA CYS A 42 -1.91 -0.56 5.50
C CYS A 42 -2.99 -1.62 5.68
N GLY A 43 -3.52 -1.74 6.88
CA GLY A 43 -4.68 -2.57 7.19
C GLY A 43 -5.85 -1.72 7.67
N VAL A 44 -7.02 -1.89 7.05
CA VAL A 44 -8.26 -1.23 7.49
C VAL A 44 -9.16 -2.26 8.16
N HIS A 45 -9.43 -2.07 9.44
CA HIS A 45 -10.38 -2.87 10.20
C HIS A 45 -11.76 -2.21 10.15
N GLY A 46 -12.72 -2.86 9.48
CA GLY A 46 -14.09 -2.40 9.33
C GLY A 46 -14.87 -2.40 10.64
N GLY A 47 -15.91 -1.57 10.71
CA GLY A 47 -16.77 -1.46 11.88
C GLY A 47 -17.59 -2.72 12.19
N ASP A 48 -17.69 -3.62 11.22
CA ASP A 48 -18.29 -4.96 11.24
C ASP A 48 -17.32 -6.08 11.63
N GLY A 49 -16.02 -5.78 11.76
CA GLY A 49 -14.97 -6.74 12.08
C GLY A 49 -14.17 -7.26 10.87
N SER A 50 -14.52 -6.82 9.65
CA SER A 50 -13.79 -7.21 8.43
C SER A 50 -12.39 -6.59 8.37
N LEU A 51 -11.45 -7.26 7.71
CA LEU A 51 -10.05 -6.86 7.59
C LEU A 51 -9.68 -6.64 6.12
N HIS A 52 -9.37 -5.40 5.74
CA HIS A 52 -9.06 -5.03 4.36
C HIS A 52 -7.60 -4.58 4.24
N LEU A 53 -6.78 -5.36 3.52
CA LEU A 53 -5.37 -5.07 3.31
C LEU A 53 -5.18 -4.13 2.11
N ILE A 54 -4.30 -3.14 2.24
CA ILE A 54 -3.81 -2.32 1.14
C ILE A 54 -2.30 -2.58 1.01
N GLU A 55 -1.90 -3.03 -0.18
CA GLU A 55 -0.59 -3.59 -0.52
C GLU A 55 -0.24 -4.94 0.12
N ALA A 56 0.25 -5.85 -0.70
CA ALA A 56 0.59 -7.22 -0.34
C ALA A 56 2.08 -7.48 -0.57
N SER A 57 2.92 -7.03 0.37
CA SER A 57 4.38 -7.23 0.30
C SER A 57 4.84 -8.62 0.74
N ARG A 58 6.09 -8.97 0.48
CA ARG A 58 6.73 -10.21 0.97
C ARG A 58 6.69 -10.34 2.50
N SER A 59 6.54 -9.23 3.21
CA SER A 59 6.52 -9.19 4.68
C SER A 59 5.16 -9.54 5.29
N LEU A 60 4.20 -10.00 4.49
CA LEU A 60 2.86 -10.40 4.94
C LEU A 60 2.82 -11.16 6.28
N PRO A 61 3.65 -12.19 6.54
CA PRO A 61 3.55 -12.93 7.81
C PRO A 61 3.78 -12.05 9.04
N ASP A 62 4.78 -11.18 8.99
CA ASP A 62 5.10 -10.24 10.07
C ASP A 62 4.06 -9.11 10.14
N GLN A 63 3.61 -8.61 8.99
CA GLN A 63 2.59 -7.56 8.89
C GLN A 63 1.25 -8.02 9.45
N MET A 64 0.85 -9.27 9.22
CA MET A 64 -0.37 -9.85 9.78
C MET A 64 -0.29 -10.01 11.31
N ARG A 65 0.89 -10.35 11.83
CA ARG A 65 1.12 -10.39 13.27
C ARG A 65 1.05 -8.98 13.88
N LEU A 66 1.76 -8.01 13.29
CA LEU A 66 1.74 -6.61 13.71
C LEU A 66 0.31 -6.07 13.71
N TRP A 67 -0.47 -6.38 12.68
CA TRP A 67 -1.87 -5.95 12.59
C TRP A 67 -2.73 -6.53 13.72
N ALA A 68 -2.61 -7.83 14.02
CA ALA A 68 -3.31 -8.44 15.15
C ALA A 68 -2.92 -7.79 16.49
N GLU A 69 -1.63 -7.50 16.70
CA GLU A 69 -1.15 -6.80 17.91
C GLU A 69 -1.77 -5.41 18.04
N ALA A 70 -1.79 -4.64 16.95
CA ALA A 70 -2.39 -3.30 16.93
C ALA A 70 -3.90 -3.32 17.25
N LEU A 71 -4.59 -4.39 16.86
CA LEU A 71 -6.00 -4.61 17.17
C LEU A 71 -6.24 -5.23 18.56
N GLY A 72 -5.18 -5.57 19.30
CA GLY A 72 -5.29 -6.26 20.59
C GLY A 72 -5.81 -7.71 20.47
N ALA A 73 -5.70 -8.31 19.29
CA ALA A 73 -6.12 -9.67 19.02
C ALA A 73 -4.99 -10.69 19.29
N GLU A 74 -5.37 -11.88 19.76
CA GLU A 74 -4.45 -13.02 19.81
C GLU A 74 -4.24 -13.59 18.40
N GLY A 75 -3.05 -14.11 18.12
CA GLY A 75 -2.72 -14.73 16.83
C GLY A 75 -2.28 -13.74 15.74
N VAL A 76 -2.78 -13.95 14.52
CA VAL A 76 -2.41 -13.21 13.31
C VAL A 76 -3.67 -12.74 12.57
N ALA A 77 -3.63 -11.53 12.02
CA ALA A 77 -4.70 -11.01 11.19
C ALA A 77 -4.80 -11.84 9.89
N ARG A 78 -6.03 -12.00 9.39
CA ARG A 78 -6.27 -12.60 8.08
C ARG A 78 -7.19 -11.66 7.31
N PRO A 79 -6.74 -11.09 6.18
CA PRO A 79 -7.55 -10.15 5.43
C PRO A 79 -8.72 -10.87 4.74
N ASP A 80 -9.84 -10.16 4.63
CA ASP A 80 -11.04 -10.50 3.88
C ASP A 80 -11.06 -9.85 2.50
N SER A 81 -10.18 -8.88 2.23
CA SER A 81 -9.89 -8.39 0.88
C SER A 81 -8.49 -7.80 0.77
N VAL A 82 -8.05 -7.62 -0.47
CA VAL A 82 -6.81 -6.92 -0.82
C VAL A 82 -7.11 -5.79 -1.80
N SER A 83 -6.46 -4.65 -1.61
CA SER A 83 -6.46 -3.52 -2.54
C SER A 83 -5.01 -3.20 -2.95
N LEU A 84 -4.76 -2.92 -4.23
CA LEU A 84 -3.41 -2.62 -4.74
C LEU A 84 -3.39 -1.29 -5.48
N THR A 85 -2.45 -0.41 -5.13
CA THR A 85 -2.28 0.88 -5.84
C THR A 85 -1.63 0.75 -7.20
N HIS A 86 -0.64 -0.15 -7.33
CA HIS A 86 0.13 -0.42 -8.55
C HIS A 86 0.90 -1.75 -8.45
N ILE A 87 1.75 -2.05 -9.44
CA ILE A 87 2.38 -3.37 -9.66
C ILE A 87 3.87 -3.47 -9.29
N HIS A 88 4.45 -2.46 -8.64
CA HIS A 88 5.87 -2.53 -8.25
C HIS A 88 6.10 -3.57 -7.16
N LEU A 89 7.36 -3.99 -7.04
CA LEU A 89 7.74 -5.19 -6.31
C LEU A 89 7.24 -5.17 -4.85
N GLY A 90 7.36 -4.04 -4.15
CA GLY A 90 6.97 -3.88 -2.75
C GLY A 90 5.51 -4.11 -2.45
N HIS A 91 4.68 -3.99 -3.49
CA HIS A 91 3.23 -3.90 -3.40
C HIS A 91 2.56 -5.23 -3.70
N ILE A 92 3.21 -6.08 -4.50
CA ILE A 92 2.58 -7.30 -5.02
C ILE A 92 3.38 -8.60 -4.78
N ASP A 93 4.62 -8.51 -4.30
CA ASP A 93 5.48 -9.69 -4.17
C ASP A 93 5.05 -10.68 -3.07
N GLY A 94 4.11 -10.28 -2.22
CA GLY A 94 3.42 -11.12 -1.25
C GLY A 94 2.22 -11.88 -1.80
N LEU A 95 1.68 -11.54 -2.99
CA LEU A 95 0.43 -12.12 -3.50
C LEU A 95 0.46 -13.66 -3.60
N GLY A 96 1.63 -14.25 -3.88
CA GLY A 96 1.80 -15.71 -3.91
C GLY A 96 1.49 -16.40 -2.56
N GLN A 97 1.57 -15.68 -1.44
CA GLN A 97 1.28 -16.22 -0.10
C GLN A 97 -0.22 -16.42 0.15
N PHE A 98 -1.10 -15.89 -0.71
CA PHE A 98 -2.53 -16.17 -0.61
C PHE A 98 -2.90 -17.55 -1.19
N GLY A 99 -2.01 -18.17 -1.96
CA GLY A 99 -2.21 -19.46 -2.61
C GLY A 99 -2.27 -20.67 -1.66
N LYS A 100 -2.51 -21.85 -2.24
CA LYS A 100 -2.71 -23.12 -1.53
C LYS A 100 -1.52 -23.55 -0.67
N GLU A 101 -0.32 -23.13 -1.04
CA GLU A 101 0.93 -23.47 -0.35
C GLU A 101 1.08 -22.75 0.98
N VAL A 102 0.37 -21.64 1.20
CA VAL A 102 0.53 -20.79 2.38
C VAL A 102 -0.81 -20.49 3.05
N MET A 103 -1.58 -19.49 2.62
CA MET A 103 -2.84 -19.13 3.30
C MET A 103 -4.04 -19.96 2.87
N GLY A 104 -4.00 -20.57 1.68
CA GLY A 104 -5.10 -21.38 1.14
C GLY A 104 -6.37 -20.59 0.84
N CYS A 105 -6.25 -19.32 0.45
CA CYS A 105 -7.38 -18.49 0.09
C CYS A 105 -8.03 -18.93 -1.24
N SER A 106 -9.31 -18.62 -1.38
CA SER A 106 -10.10 -18.86 -2.59
C SER A 106 -11.11 -17.74 -2.72
N GLU A 107 -11.27 -17.20 -3.93
CA GLU A 107 -12.22 -16.10 -4.21
C GLU A 107 -12.03 -14.87 -3.31
N MET A 108 -10.80 -14.59 -2.87
CA MET A 108 -10.51 -13.39 -2.08
C MET A 108 -10.70 -12.13 -2.94
N PRO A 109 -11.57 -11.18 -2.59
CA PRO A 109 -11.74 -9.95 -3.36
C PRO A 109 -10.41 -9.20 -3.49
N LEU A 110 -10.01 -8.91 -4.75
CA LEU A 110 -8.84 -8.12 -5.08
C LEU A 110 -9.27 -6.87 -5.86
N PHE A 111 -9.15 -5.71 -5.22
CA PHE A 111 -9.54 -4.41 -5.75
C PHE A 111 -8.33 -3.70 -6.35
N ALA A 112 -8.37 -3.43 -7.64
CA ALA A 112 -7.36 -2.63 -8.32
C ALA A 112 -7.92 -2.08 -9.65
N SER A 113 -7.18 -1.20 -10.31
CA SER A 113 -7.53 -0.70 -11.63
C SER A 113 -7.52 -1.84 -12.66
N GLU A 114 -8.18 -1.63 -13.80
CA GLU A 114 -8.19 -2.62 -14.90
C GLU A 114 -6.77 -2.96 -15.37
N SER A 115 -5.90 -1.96 -15.52
CA SER A 115 -4.53 -2.17 -15.98
C SER A 115 -3.69 -2.98 -14.99
N VAL A 116 -3.86 -2.76 -13.68
CA VAL A 116 -3.19 -3.56 -12.64
C VAL A 116 -3.67 -5.02 -12.67
N LEU A 117 -4.99 -5.25 -12.78
CA LEU A 117 -5.57 -6.59 -12.82
C LEU A 117 -5.14 -7.38 -14.07
N ASP A 118 -5.03 -6.71 -15.22
CA ASP A 118 -4.54 -7.30 -16.47
C ASP A 118 -3.08 -7.74 -16.35
N GLU A 119 -2.21 -6.88 -15.78
CA GLU A 119 -0.80 -7.21 -15.55
C GLU A 119 -0.63 -8.38 -14.57
N LEU A 120 -1.42 -8.43 -13.49
CA LEU A 120 -1.39 -9.53 -12.53
C LEU A 120 -1.89 -10.85 -13.15
N SER A 121 -2.87 -10.78 -14.05
CA SER A 121 -3.34 -11.94 -14.80
C SER A 121 -2.23 -12.52 -15.67
N GLY A 122 -1.43 -11.67 -16.33
CA GLY A 122 -0.24 -12.07 -17.08
C GLY A 122 0.84 -12.76 -16.22
N ARG A 123 0.91 -12.44 -14.92
CA ARG A 123 1.87 -13.00 -13.96
C ARG A 123 1.42 -14.30 -13.29
N SER A 124 0.20 -14.79 -13.60
CA SER A 124 -0.36 -16.02 -13.02
C SER A 124 -0.47 -16.01 -11.48
N VAL A 125 -0.62 -14.83 -10.86
CA VAL A 125 -0.76 -14.69 -9.39
C VAL A 125 -2.22 -14.53 -8.94
N MET A 126 -3.17 -14.50 -9.88
CA MET A 126 -4.60 -14.26 -9.63
C MET A 126 -5.35 -15.47 -9.03
N GLY A 127 -4.74 -16.65 -9.00
CA GLY A 127 -5.41 -17.90 -8.61
C GLY A 127 -6.22 -17.89 -7.29
N PRO A 128 -5.77 -17.26 -6.20
CA PRO A 128 -6.54 -17.20 -4.94
C PRO A 128 -7.55 -16.04 -4.87
N PHE A 129 -7.62 -15.19 -5.90
CA PHE A 129 -8.36 -13.93 -5.89
C PHE A 129 -9.57 -13.93 -6.83
N SER A 130 -10.60 -13.16 -6.45
CA SER A 130 -11.70 -12.75 -7.31
C SER A 130 -11.49 -11.27 -7.67
N ALA A 131 -11.23 -10.99 -8.95
CA ALA A 131 -10.88 -9.65 -9.40
C ALA A 131 -12.09 -8.68 -9.32
N ALA A 132 -11.89 -7.52 -8.72
CA ALA A 132 -12.86 -6.45 -8.62
C ALA A 132 -12.25 -5.15 -9.19
N THR A 133 -12.63 -4.81 -10.42
CA THR A 133 -12.14 -3.60 -11.08
C THR A 133 -12.69 -2.36 -10.38
N VAL A 134 -11.80 -1.47 -9.96
CA VAL A 134 -12.16 -0.16 -9.40
C VAL A 134 -12.08 0.90 -10.48
N GLN A 135 -13.08 1.78 -10.52
CA GLN A 135 -13.05 2.94 -11.40
C GLN A 135 -12.39 4.11 -10.67
N ALA A 136 -11.47 4.79 -11.37
CA ALA A 136 -10.79 5.95 -10.83
C ALA A 136 -11.79 7.04 -10.43
N MET A 137 -11.58 7.66 -9.27
CA MET A 137 -12.44 8.69 -8.68
C MET A 137 -13.88 8.23 -8.35
N GLU A 138 -14.15 6.92 -8.36
CA GLU A 138 -15.41 6.36 -7.87
C GLU A 138 -15.22 5.73 -6.49
N ARG A 139 -16.21 5.95 -5.62
CA ARG A 139 -16.23 5.40 -4.27
C ARG A 139 -16.81 3.99 -4.28
N PHE A 140 -16.23 3.11 -3.48
CA PHE A 140 -16.75 1.78 -3.25
C PHE A 140 -16.50 1.32 -1.81
N SER A 141 -17.31 0.39 -1.32
CA SER A 141 -17.06 -0.31 -0.05
C SER A 141 -16.45 -1.68 -0.35
N PRO A 142 -15.30 -2.04 0.26
CA PRO A 142 -14.67 -3.35 0.06
C PRO A 142 -15.55 -4.54 0.50
N SER A 143 -16.43 -4.33 1.47
CA SER A 143 -17.47 -5.28 1.88
C SER A 143 -18.72 -4.55 2.38
N GLU A 144 -19.87 -5.22 2.34
CA GLU A 144 -21.13 -4.65 2.83
C GLU A 144 -21.06 -4.48 4.35
N GLY A 145 -21.24 -3.24 4.84
CA GLY A 145 -21.28 -2.97 6.28
C GLY A 145 -19.94 -2.68 6.94
N CYS A 146 -18.81 -2.69 6.20
CA CYS A 146 -17.49 -2.34 6.75
C CYS A 146 -17.40 -0.93 7.33
N GLY A 147 -18.33 -0.04 6.98
CA GLY A 147 -18.45 1.30 7.58
C GLY A 147 -17.41 2.30 7.07
N PHE A 148 -16.78 2.03 5.93
CA PHE A 148 -15.94 2.98 5.22
C PHE A 148 -16.05 2.79 3.70
N GLU A 149 -15.57 3.77 2.94
CA GLU A 149 -15.44 3.72 1.49
C GLU A 149 -13.97 3.93 1.10
N MET A 150 -13.57 3.37 -0.05
CA MET A 150 -12.31 3.64 -0.70
C MET A 150 -12.55 4.34 -2.04
N GLU A 151 -11.61 5.18 -2.45
CA GLU A 151 -11.62 5.89 -3.73
C GLU A 151 -10.19 5.91 -4.30
N PHE A 152 -10.02 5.41 -5.52
CA PHE A 152 -8.71 5.35 -6.16
C PHE A 152 -8.47 6.61 -6.98
N VAL A 153 -7.40 7.34 -6.65
CA VAL A 153 -7.08 8.65 -7.25
C VAL A 153 -5.84 8.51 -8.12
N PRO A 154 -5.94 8.67 -9.45
CA PRO A 154 -4.79 8.48 -10.34
C PRO A 154 -3.65 9.47 -10.03
N VAL A 155 -2.43 8.97 -9.94
CA VAL A 155 -1.21 9.76 -9.68
C VAL A 155 -0.08 9.29 -10.59
N PRO A 156 0.87 10.16 -10.97
CA PRO A 156 2.01 9.76 -11.79
C PRO A 156 3.02 8.99 -10.94
N HIS A 157 3.34 7.76 -11.34
CA HIS A 157 4.47 7.03 -10.79
C HIS A 157 4.93 5.91 -11.74
N ARG A 158 6.04 6.12 -12.46
CA ARG A 158 6.71 5.14 -13.34
C ARG A 158 5.77 4.05 -13.89
N ASP A 159 4.75 4.50 -14.63
CA ASP A 159 3.65 3.69 -15.14
C ASP A 159 4.11 2.84 -16.35
N GLU A 160 5.16 2.03 -16.18
CA GLU A 160 5.81 1.26 -17.26
C GLU A 160 4.93 0.11 -17.76
N HIS A 161 4.10 -0.45 -16.88
CA HIS A 161 3.30 -1.65 -17.13
C HIS A 161 1.82 -1.51 -16.74
N ALA A 162 1.53 -0.76 -15.68
CA ALA A 162 0.17 -0.43 -15.25
C ALA A 162 0.15 0.99 -14.69
N ASP A 163 -1.05 1.56 -14.54
CA ASP A 163 -1.23 2.85 -13.89
C ASP A 163 -0.99 2.77 -12.37
N THR A 164 -0.82 3.95 -11.76
CA THR A 164 -0.67 4.11 -10.32
C THR A 164 -1.76 5.00 -9.72
N HIS A 165 -2.24 4.59 -8.55
CA HIS A 165 -3.28 5.29 -7.82
C HIS A 165 -2.83 5.58 -6.38
N ALA A 166 -3.27 6.71 -5.82
CA ALA A 166 -3.42 6.86 -4.38
C ALA A 166 -4.77 6.25 -3.96
N VAL A 167 -4.93 5.92 -2.67
CA VAL A 167 -6.22 5.51 -2.12
C VAL A 167 -6.68 6.51 -1.08
N VAL A 168 -7.88 7.06 -1.24
CA VAL A 168 -8.56 7.79 -0.18
C VAL A 168 -9.48 6.83 0.57
N ILE A 169 -9.29 6.71 1.88
CA ILE A 169 -10.10 5.88 2.78
C ILE A 169 -11.00 6.81 3.58
N ARG A 170 -12.31 6.67 3.41
CA ARG A 170 -13.32 7.56 4.02
C ARG A 170 -14.11 6.81 5.08
N GLY A 171 -13.78 7.05 6.35
CA GLY A 171 -14.57 6.61 7.47
C GLY A 171 -15.72 7.58 7.79
N PRO A 172 -16.54 7.29 8.81
CA PRO A 172 -17.70 8.11 9.15
C PRO A 172 -17.33 9.51 9.67
N ASN A 173 -16.16 9.65 10.29
CA ASN A 173 -15.72 10.88 10.96
C ASN A 173 -14.42 11.46 10.40
N ARG A 174 -13.62 10.64 9.69
CA ARG A 174 -12.28 11.00 9.22
C ARG A 174 -11.97 10.34 7.90
N SER A 175 -11.16 11.02 7.08
CA SER A 175 -10.63 10.52 5.83
C SER A 175 -9.09 10.53 5.81
N VAL A 176 -8.51 9.53 5.16
CA VAL A 176 -7.05 9.39 5.01
C VAL A 176 -6.69 9.21 3.55
N LEU A 177 -5.78 10.04 3.03
CA LEU A 177 -5.07 9.78 1.78
C LEU A 177 -3.88 8.86 2.07
N PHE A 178 -3.80 7.74 1.36
CA PHE A 178 -2.64 6.87 1.28
C PHE A 178 -2.03 6.98 -0.11
N LEU A 179 -0.90 7.68 -0.20
CA LEU A 179 -0.11 7.90 -1.41
C LEU A 179 1.28 7.27 -1.18
N PRO A 180 1.45 5.96 -1.43
CA PRO A 180 2.70 5.28 -1.10
C PRO A 180 3.86 5.65 -2.03
N ASP A 181 3.57 5.90 -3.31
CA ASP A 181 4.56 6.24 -4.33
C ASP A 181 4.07 7.39 -5.21
N HIS A 182 4.97 8.33 -5.52
CA HIS A 182 4.66 9.55 -6.26
C HIS A 182 5.88 10.17 -6.93
N ASP A 183 5.80 10.47 -8.23
CA ASP A 183 6.94 11.05 -8.96
C ASP A 183 6.91 12.59 -9.08
N ASP A 184 5.73 13.17 -9.33
CA ASP A 184 5.65 14.54 -9.85
C ASP A 184 4.38 15.29 -9.43
N TRP A 185 4.56 16.37 -8.66
CA TRP A 185 3.47 17.21 -8.19
C TRP A 185 2.84 18.05 -9.29
N ASP A 186 3.60 18.60 -10.23
CA ASP A 186 3.06 19.45 -11.30
C ASP A 186 2.11 18.65 -12.20
N GLN A 187 2.47 17.42 -12.53
CA GLN A 187 1.62 16.49 -13.28
C GLN A 187 0.34 16.13 -12.50
N THR A 188 0.45 15.90 -11.19
CA THR A 188 -0.70 15.60 -10.32
C THR A 188 -1.64 16.79 -10.25
N LEU A 189 -1.11 17.99 -9.99
CA LEU A 189 -1.87 19.23 -9.90
C LEU A 189 -2.55 19.57 -11.23
N HIS A 190 -1.85 19.39 -12.35
CA HIS A 190 -2.44 19.57 -13.67
C HIS A 190 -3.57 18.57 -13.94
N ARG A 191 -3.35 17.27 -13.66
CA ARG A 191 -4.33 16.20 -13.85
C ARG A 191 -5.62 16.45 -13.08
N HIS A 192 -5.49 16.92 -11.84
CA HIS A 192 -6.62 17.14 -10.93
C HIS A 192 -7.13 18.58 -10.91
N GLY A 193 -6.61 19.46 -11.78
CA GLY A 193 -7.05 20.85 -11.89
C GLY A 193 -6.78 21.71 -10.64
N ALA A 194 -5.82 21.32 -9.81
CA ALA A 194 -5.46 22.03 -8.58
C ALA A 194 -4.27 22.99 -8.83
N VAL A 195 -4.25 24.14 -8.16
CA VAL A 195 -3.16 25.13 -8.27
C VAL A 195 -2.10 24.98 -7.18
N SER A 196 -2.33 24.11 -6.19
CA SER A 196 -1.36 23.79 -5.13
C SER A 196 -1.69 22.45 -4.47
N ILE A 197 -0.68 21.82 -3.84
CA ILE A 197 -0.85 20.58 -3.07
C ILE A 197 -1.92 20.75 -1.98
N ARG A 198 -1.93 21.90 -1.30
CA ARG A 198 -2.93 22.19 -0.25
C ARG A 198 -4.34 22.24 -0.81
N GLN A 199 -4.51 22.84 -1.99
CA GLN A 199 -5.81 22.86 -2.65
C GLN A 199 -6.21 21.43 -3.04
N TRP A 200 -5.32 20.66 -3.67
CA TRP A 200 -5.61 19.27 -4.05
C TRP A 200 -6.06 18.41 -2.87
N LEU A 201 -5.34 18.48 -1.73
CA LEU A 201 -5.74 17.78 -0.50
C LEU A 201 -7.07 18.28 0.07
N THR A 202 -7.37 19.58 -0.08
CA THR A 202 -8.67 20.15 0.34
C THR A 202 -9.80 19.67 -0.55
N ASP A 203 -9.59 19.65 -1.87
CA ASP A 203 -10.57 19.22 -2.88
C ASP A 203 -10.86 17.71 -2.76
N LEU A 204 -9.88 16.91 -2.31
CA LEU A 204 -10.07 15.50 -1.95
C LEU A 204 -10.80 15.30 -0.62
N GLU A 205 -11.03 16.36 0.16
CA GLU A 205 -11.67 16.31 1.48
C GLU A 205 -10.96 15.32 2.43
N VAL A 206 -9.63 15.37 2.51
CA VAL A 206 -8.82 14.48 3.37
C VAL A 206 -8.40 15.14 4.68
N ASP A 207 -8.63 14.46 5.81
CA ASP A 207 -8.17 14.94 7.13
C ASP A 207 -6.69 14.64 7.40
N ILE A 208 -6.21 13.49 6.91
CA ILE A 208 -4.86 12.99 7.11
C ILE A 208 -4.28 12.62 5.75
N ALA A 209 -3.03 13.01 5.49
CA ALA A 209 -2.31 12.63 4.28
C ALA A 209 -1.03 11.86 4.64
N LEU A 210 -0.96 10.62 4.17
CA LEU A 210 0.23 9.77 4.18
C LEU A 210 0.85 9.86 2.79
N LEU A 211 1.95 10.59 2.66
CA LEU A 211 2.59 10.91 1.39
C LEU A 211 3.89 10.13 1.22
N ASP A 212 4.28 9.89 -0.03
CA ASP A 212 5.57 9.31 -0.39
C ASP A 212 6.72 10.12 0.22
N GLY A 213 7.62 9.41 0.89
CA GLY A 213 8.83 9.92 1.53
C GLY A 213 10.06 9.07 1.20
N SER A 214 10.07 8.41 0.04
CA SER A 214 11.06 7.42 -0.37
C SER A 214 12.50 7.95 -0.40
N PHE A 215 12.67 9.21 -0.83
CA PHE A 215 13.99 9.84 -0.94
C PHE A 215 14.00 11.21 -0.25
N TRP A 216 15.08 11.50 0.47
CA TRP A 216 15.32 12.86 0.98
C TRP A 216 15.65 13.84 -0.16
N ASP A 217 16.48 13.40 -1.10
CA ASP A 217 16.82 14.15 -2.31
C ASP A 217 17.24 13.23 -3.47
N ALA A 218 17.33 13.80 -4.67
CA ALA A 218 17.65 13.07 -5.89
C ALA A 218 19.05 12.43 -5.90
N SER A 219 19.97 12.84 -5.02
CA SER A 219 21.31 12.25 -4.92
C SER A 219 21.33 10.89 -4.24
N GLU A 220 20.23 10.51 -3.59
CA GLU A 220 20.06 9.17 -3.03
C GLU A 220 19.88 8.09 -4.10
N LEU A 221 19.38 8.47 -5.29
CA LEU A 221 19.30 7.62 -6.46
C LEU A 221 20.69 7.45 -7.06
N PRO A 222 21.34 6.28 -6.92
CA PRO A 222 22.65 6.08 -7.50
C PRO A 222 22.49 5.66 -8.96
N GLY A 223 23.40 6.14 -9.81
CA GLY A 223 23.54 5.64 -11.19
C GLY A 223 24.07 4.19 -11.27
N GLY A 224 23.49 3.25 -10.51
CA GLY A 224 23.78 1.82 -10.56
C GLY A 224 24.39 1.16 -9.31
N THR A 225 24.46 1.82 -8.13
CA THR A 225 25.01 1.22 -6.89
C THR A 225 24.17 1.52 -5.66
N CYS A 226 23.48 0.52 -5.06
CA CYS A 226 22.57 0.59 -3.88
C CYS A 226 22.20 2.02 -3.36
N PRO A 227 20.93 2.45 -3.42
CA PRO A 227 20.52 3.77 -2.95
C PRO A 227 21.00 4.04 -1.54
N ARG A 228 21.67 5.18 -1.38
CA ARG A 228 22.15 5.66 -0.08
C ARG A 228 20.99 6.38 0.59
N TYR A 229 20.05 5.62 1.13
CA TYR A 229 18.89 6.23 1.78
C TYR A 229 19.29 7.03 3.03
N LEU A 230 18.89 8.30 3.08
CA LEU A 230 18.75 9.14 4.26
C LEU A 230 17.26 9.35 4.59
N THR A 231 16.44 8.30 4.67
CA THR A 231 15.13 8.42 5.36
C THR A 231 15.32 9.04 6.76
N LEU A 232 14.49 10.06 7.04
CA LEU A 232 14.50 10.89 8.25
C LEU A 232 14.51 10.07 9.56
N PRO A 233 15.07 10.63 10.65
CA PRO A 233 15.10 9.99 11.97
C PRO A 233 13.72 9.67 12.55
#